data_AF-A0A6L2ZZ73-F1
#
_entry.id   AF-A0A6L2ZZ73-F1
#
_cell.length_a   1.000
_cell.length_b   1.000
_cell.length_c   1.000
_cell.angle_alpha   90.00
_cell.angle_beta   90.00
_cell.angle_gamma   90.00
#
_symmetry.space_group_name_H-M   'P 1'
#
loop_
_entity.id
_entity.type
_entity.pdbx_description
1 polymer ?
#
loop_
_entity_poly.entity_id
_entity_poly.type
_entity_poly.pdbx_seq_one_letter_code
_entity_poly.pdbx_strand_id
1 'polypeptide(L)'
;MMCALAAFVIAAPAALAGGDVTRTGSYRADLMPYGEHVQGAQLPIVLGEGEEGPAGDCNVLIVAAADQVWADEVRNQLNSTGLLGPVDLYDARSGTPTLAQLQNYDSVLTFSDFAYADRDALGNVLADYVDGGGNVVQATFAFLSGIDLGGRWLSGGYAALNSGGFDCCTPLTLGTVHQPGHPVMAGVSSFNGGSSSYHAPTTVASGAIAIADWSNGQPLVAEMPGFNGAIFALNFYPPSSVSRGDFWDSNTDGEWLLANALAYGCGPQAPRCIYQVSKVKNKANNCGKVCDACPYVRGDLVC
;
A
#
# COMPACT_ATOMS: atom_id res chain seq x y z
N MET A 1 11.24 8.25 -49.72
CA MET A 1 11.82 9.61 -49.77
C MET A 1 12.81 9.74 -48.61
N MET A 2 14.00 10.24 -48.91
CA MET A 2 15.26 10.32 -48.12
C MET A 2 15.09 10.57 -46.59
N CYS A 3 15.77 9.87 -45.69
CA CYS A 3 17.23 9.86 -45.35
C CYS A 3 17.68 11.08 -44.51
N ALA A 4 18.01 10.86 -43.22
CA ALA A 4 19.02 11.57 -42.39
C ALA A 4 19.01 10.92 -40.97
N LEU A 5 19.92 10.03 -40.58
CA LEU A 5 21.31 10.18 -40.13
C LEU A 5 21.52 10.98 -38.82
N ALA A 6 22.18 10.28 -37.90
CA ALA A 6 22.51 10.52 -36.50
C ALA A 6 23.20 11.85 -36.13
N ALA A 7 22.99 12.26 -34.87
CA ALA A 7 24.02 12.92 -34.04
C ALA A 7 23.80 12.55 -32.56
N PHE A 8 24.66 11.68 -32.04
CA PHE A 8 24.81 11.37 -30.62
C PHE A 8 25.83 12.37 -30.06
N VAL A 9 25.45 13.18 -29.06
CA VAL A 9 26.38 14.01 -28.28
C VAL A 9 26.41 13.45 -26.86
N ILE A 10 27.50 12.76 -26.54
CA ILE A 10 27.83 12.32 -25.19
C ILE A 10 28.61 13.47 -24.54
N ALA A 11 28.03 14.11 -23.53
CA ALA A 11 28.74 15.01 -22.63
C ALA A 11 28.99 14.27 -21.30
N ALA A 12 30.25 13.96 -21.02
CA ALA A 12 30.70 13.44 -19.74
C ALA A 12 30.80 14.57 -18.71
N PRO A 13 30.38 14.37 -17.45
CA PRO A 13 30.81 15.25 -16.36
C PRO A 13 32.18 14.82 -15.84
N ALA A 14 33.01 15.83 -15.61
CA ALA A 14 34.37 15.74 -15.13
C ALA A 14 34.46 15.10 -13.72
N ALA A 15 35.42 14.19 -13.58
CA ALA A 15 35.88 13.70 -12.29
C ALA A 15 36.80 14.75 -11.64
N LEU A 16 36.49 15.15 -10.41
CA LEU A 16 37.46 15.75 -9.50
C LEU A 16 37.70 14.76 -8.36
N ALA A 17 38.97 14.36 -8.25
CA ALA A 17 39.49 13.45 -7.25
C ALA A 17 39.79 14.18 -5.93
N GLY A 18 39.77 13.40 -4.83
CA GLY A 18 40.64 13.64 -3.68
C GLY A 18 39.90 13.86 -2.36
N GLY A 19 39.83 12.80 -1.55
CA GLY A 19 39.42 12.88 -0.14
C GLY A 19 39.47 11.52 0.53
N ASP A 20 40.65 11.13 1.00
CA ASP A 20 40.90 9.95 1.84
C ASP A 20 39.86 9.78 2.96
N VAL A 21 39.18 8.64 3.01
CA VAL A 21 38.47 8.19 4.22
C VAL A 21 39.34 7.13 4.89
N THR A 22 40.32 7.59 5.65
CA THR A 22 40.85 6.84 6.78
C THR A 22 40.53 7.61 8.06
N ARG A 23 39.48 7.18 8.78
CA ARG A 23 39.46 7.33 10.23
C ARG A 23 38.53 6.31 10.88
N THR A 24 39.15 5.24 11.37
CA THR A 24 38.70 4.54 12.57
C THR A 24 38.40 5.55 13.66
N GLY A 25 37.17 5.54 14.17
CA GLY A 25 36.72 6.47 15.19
C GLY A 25 35.62 5.86 16.04
N SER A 26 35.99 4.91 16.88
CA SER A 26 35.21 4.58 18.07
C SER A 26 35.10 5.84 18.94
N TYR A 27 33.94 6.49 18.97
CA TYR A 27 33.71 7.54 19.96
C TYR A 27 33.29 6.87 21.26
N ARG A 28 34.29 6.64 22.12
CA ARG A 28 34.07 6.51 23.55
C ARG A 28 33.41 7.80 24.03
N ALA A 29 32.30 7.67 24.76
CA ALA A 29 31.76 8.76 25.56
C ALA A 29 32.74 9.06 26.70
N ASP A 30 33.83 9.75 26.40
CA ASP A 30 34.69 10.31 27.43
C ASP A 30 33.98 11.54 28.01
N LEU A 31 33.71 11.42 29.30
CA LEU A 31 33.08 12.39 30.19
C LEU A 31 33.68 13.79 30.01
N MET A 32 32.88 14.76 29.53
CA MET A 32 33.24 16.16 29.68
C MET A 32 32.89 16.64 31.10
N PRO A 33 33.76 17.43 31.77
CA PRO A 33 33.51 17.93 33.11
C PRO A 33 32.36 18.94 33.12
N TYR A 34 31.57 18.87 34.18
CA TYR A 34 30.44 19.75 34.44
C TYR A 34 30.90 21.19 34.73
N GLY A 35 30.43 22.16 33.94
CA GLY A 35 30.42 23.58 34.32
C GLY A 35 31.05 24.55 33.32
N GLU A 36 30.23 25.10 32.42
CA GLU A 36 30.22 26.54 32.11
C GLU A 36 28.98 26.86 31.25
N HIS A 37 28.16 27.80 31.72
CA HIS A 37 26.98 28.29 31.00
C HIS A 37 27.42 29.16 29.82
N VAL A 38 27.37 28.63 28.59
CA VAL A 38 27.38 29.47 27.38
C VAL A 38 25.96 29.88 27.04
N GLN A 39 25.62 31.10 27.42
CA GLN A 39 24.37 31.78 27.05
C GLN A 39 24.51 32.25 25.59
N GLY A 40 23.75 31.66 24.66
CA GLY A 40 23.50 32.28 23.34
C GLY A 40 23.94 31.55 22.06
N ALA A 41 24.31 30.26 22.09
CA ALA A 41 24.55 29.52 20.83
C ALA A 41 23.24 28.92 20.29
N GLN A 42 22.67 29.52 19.24
CA GLN A 42 21.62 28.89 18.45
C GLN A 42 22.25 27.77 17.62
N LEU A 43 22.12 26.53 18.07
CA LEU A 43 22.49 25.36 17.28
C LEU A 43 21.67 25.37 15.98
N PRO A 44 22.28 25.20 14.80
CA PRO A 44 21.51 25.04 13.57
C PRO A 44 20.62 23.82 13.71
N ILE A 45 19.32 23.99 13.44
CA ILE A 45 18.40 22.87 13.28
C ILE A 45 18.81 22.18 11.99
N VAL A 46 19.60 21.12 12.09
CA VAL A 46 19.63 20.10 11.05
C VAL A 46 18.36 19.29 11.26
N LEU A 47 17.40 19.44 10.36
CA LEU A 47 16.31 18.48 10.23
C LEU A 47 16.99 17.19 9.73
N GLY A 48 17.27 16.27 10.64
CA GLY A 48 17.51 14.89 10.23
C GLY A 48 16.21 14.39 9.64
N GLU A 49 16.24 14.02 8.37
CA GLU A 49 15.25 13.09 7.81
C GLU A 49 15.31 11.88 8.74
N GLY A 50 14.19 11.56 9.42
CA GLY A 50 14.13 10.35 10.20
C GLY A 50 14.47 9.20 9.27
N GLU A 51 15.42 8.36 9.65
CA GLU A 51 15.75 7.17 8.86
C GLU A 51 14.44 6.43 8.56
N GLU A 52 14.12 6.29 7.27
CA GLU A 52 13.04 5.44 6.81
C GLU A 52 13.26 4.09 7.49
N GLY A 53 12.29 3.66 8.31
CA GLY A 53 12.27 2.28 8.78
C GLY A 53 12.42 1.35 7.57
N PRO A 54 13.06 0.18 7.71
CA PRO A 54 13.24 -0.72 6.58
C PRO A 54 11.89 -0.90 5.86
N ALA A 55 11.84 -0.95 4.52
CA ALA A 55 10.61 -1.25 3.80
C ALA A 55 9.92 -2.50 4.39
N GLY A 56 8.59 -2.61 4.30
CA GLY A 56 7.91 -3.82 4.76
C GLY A 56 8.49 -5.03 4.04
N ASP A 57 8.58 -6.20 4.68
CA ASP A 57 9.07 -7.41 3.99
C ASP A 57 7.98 -8.04 3.07
N CYS A 58 6.98 -7.26 2.65
CA CYS A 58 5.86 -7.74 1.86
C CYS A 58 5.95 -7.28 0.41
N ASN A 59 6.50 -8.11 -0.46
CA ASN A 59 6.59 -7.83 -1.89
C ASN A 59 5.20 -7.97 -2.52
N VAL A 60 4.79 -6.95 -3.27
CA VAL A 60 3.46 -6.90 -3.89
C VAL A 60 3.58 -6.82 -5.40
N LEU A 61 2.74 -7.57 -6.09
CA LEU A 61 2.51 -7.38 -7.53
C LEU A 61 1.11 -6.81 -7.77
N ILE A 62 1.04 -5.70 -8.48
CA ILE A 62 -0.22 -5.19 -9.02
C ILE A 62 -0.40 -5.76 -10.43
N VAL A 63 -1.44 -6.56 -10.62
CA VAL A 63 -1.86 -7.11 -11.90
C VAL A 63 -3.08 -6.33 -12.39
N ALA A 64 -2.83 -5.24 -13.11
CA ALA A 64 -3.86 -4.28 -13.50
C ALA A 64 -4.17 -4.33 -15.00
N ALA A 65 -5.46 -4.23 -15.34
CA ALA A 65 -5.91 -3.96 -16.70
C ALA A 65 -6.46 -2.53 -16.80
N ALA A 66 -5.59 -1.53 -16.60
CA ALA A 66 -5.96 -0.12 -16.47
C ALA A 66 -5.01 0.80 -17.27
N ASP A 67 -5.26 2.11 -17.26
CA ASP A 67 -4.29 3.09 -17.76
C ASP A 67 -2.96 3.01 -17.00
N GLN A 68 -1.84 3.10 -17.72
CA GLN A 68 -0.51 2.94 -17.14
C GLN A 68 -0.21 4.02 -16.09
N VAL A 69 -0.62 5.27 -16.33
CA VAL A 69 -0.39 6.39 -15.40
C VAL A 69 -1.14 6.16 -14.09
N TRP A 70 -2.36 5.63 -14.18
CA TRP A 70 -3.18 5.33 -13.01
C TRP A 70 -2.64 4.12 -12.22
N ALA A 71 -2.17 3.07 -12.91
CA ALA A 71 -1.52 1.95 -12.24
C ALA A 71 -0.19 2.35 -11.56
N ASP A 72 0.61 3.20 -12.21
CA ASP A 72 1.84 3.77 -11.64
C ASP A 72 1.55 4.62 -10.41
N GLU A 73 0.44 5.36 -10.40
CA GLU A 73 0.01 6.14 -9.24
C GLU A 73 -0.37 5.26 -8.04
N VAL A 74 -1.15 4.20 -8.26
CA VAL A 74 -1.49 3.21 -7.21
C VAL A 74 -0.22 2.57 -6.63
N ARG A 75 0.75 2.18 -7.49
CA ARG A 75 2.05 1.67 -7.03
C ARG A 75 2.75 2.67 -6.12
N ASN A 76 2.83 3.93 -6.55
CA ASN A 76 3.55 4.97 -5.81
C ASN A 76 2.87 5.26 -4.46
N GLN A 77 1.54 5.28 -4.40
CA GLN A 77 0.80 5.42 -3.15
C GLN A 77 1.09 4.27 -2.19
N LEU A 78 1.00 3.02 -2.67
CA LEU A 78 1.29 1.84 -1.84
C LEU A 78 2.71 1.85 -1.29
N ASN A 79 3.70 2.20 -2.11
CA ASN A 79 5.09 2.39 -1.66
C ASN A 79 5.20 3.49 -0.59
N SER A 80 4.45 4.59 -0.72
CA SER A 80 4.50 5.71 0.22
C SER A 80 3.97 5.39 1.63
N THR A 81 3.20 4.31 1.78
CA THR A 81 2.68 3.88 3.09
C THR A 81 3.77 3.37 4.03
N GLY A 82 4.90 2.89 3.49
CA GLY A 82 5.95 2.22 4.27
C GLY A 82 5.52 0.90 4.94
N LEU A 83 4.29 0.44 4.66
CA LEU A 83 3.74 -0.81 5.21
C LEU A 83 4.15 -2.03 4.38
N LEU A 84 4.33 -1.83 3.08
CA LEU A 84 4.66 -2.85 2.11
C LEU A 84 6.15 -2.79 1.74
N GLY A 85 6.61 -3.86 1.12
CA GLY A 85 7.89 -3.92 0.43
C GLY A 85 7.79 -3.39 -0.99
N PRO A 86 8.71 -3.80 -1.87
CA PRO A 86 8.64 -3.52 -3.30
C PRO A 86 7.25 -3.81 -3.88
N VAL A 87 6.67 -2.80 -4.53
CA VAL A 87 5.43 -2.92 -5.29
C VAL A 87 5.75 -2.86 -6.78
N ASP A 88 5.54 -3.96 -7.49
CA ASP A 88 5.73 -4.09 -8.93
C ASP A 88 4.41 -4.01 -9.70
N LEU A 89 4.49 -3.77 -11.02
CA LEU A 89 3.34 -3.74 -11.92
C LEU A 89 3.44 -4.81 -13.00
N TYR A 90 2.31 -5.42 -13.33
CA TYR A 90 2.10 -6.26 -14.50
C TYR A 90 0.88 -5.75 -15.29
N ASP A 91 1.07 -5.39 -16.56
CA ASP A 91 -0.02 -4.98 -17.45
C ASP A 91 -0.79 -6.20 -17.97
N ALA A 92 -1.93 -6.47 -17.32
CA ALA A 92 -2.79 -7.61 -17.60
C ALA A 92 -3.60 -7.46 -18.90
N ARG A 93 -3.47 -6.33 -19.63
CA ARG A 93 -4.01 -6.18 -21.00
C ARG A 93 -3.08 -6.80 -22.05
N SER A 94 -1.81 -7.01 -21.68
CA SER A 94 -0.77 -7.52 -22.59
C SER A 94 -0.44 -8.99 -22.39
N GLY A 95 -0.90 -9.59 -21.28
CA GLY A 95 -0.65 -11.00 -20.96
C GLY A 95 -1.22 -11.41 -19.60
N THR A 96 -0.78 -12.59 -19.16
CA THR A 96 -1.13 -13.16 -17.85
C THR A 96 0.17 -13.56 -17.13
N PRO A 97 0.38 -13.14 -15.87
CA PRO A 97 1.53 -13.60 -15.11
C PRO A 97 1.45 -15.12 -14.90
N THR A 98 2.60 -15.77 -14.88
CA THR A 98 2.69 -17.19 -14.52
C THR A 98 2.58 -17.38 -13.01
N LEU A 99 2.16 -18.57 -12.57
CA LEU A 99 2.15 -18.90 -11.14
C LEU A 99 3.53 -18.72 -10.49
N ALA A 100 4.59 -19.14 -11.18
CA ALA A 100 5.96 -18.99 -10.69
C ALA A 100 6.38 -17.52 -10.54
N GLN A 101 5.84 -16.61 -11.36
CA GLN A 101 6.03 -15.17 -11.16
C GLN A 101 5.30 -14.68 -9.91
N LEU A 102 4.02 -15.06 -9.74
CA LEU A 102 3.23 -14.68 -8.56
C LEU A 102 3.86 -15.18 -7.25
N GLN A 103 4.47 -16.37 -7.25
CA GLN A 103 5.13 -16.96 -6.08
C GLN A 103 6.41 -16.21 -5.63
N ASN A 104 6.89 -15.21 -6.37
CA ASN A 104 7.94 -14.31 -5.88
C ASN A 104 7.38 -13.13 -5.06
N TYR A 105 6.06 -13.01 -4.97
CA TYR A 105 5.36 -11.97 -4.24
C TYR A 105 4.54 -12.57 -3.11
N ASP A 106 4.41 -11.81 -2.03
CA ASP A 106 3.64 -12.18 -0.84
C ASP A 106 2.16 -11.86 -1.01
N SER A 107 1.85 -10.84 -1.83
CA SER A 107 0.48 -10.45 -2.12
C SER A 107 0.31 -9.91 -3.55
N VAL A 108 -0.89 -10.07 -4.09
CA VAL A 108 -1.28 -9.57 -5.41
C VAL A 108 -2.48 -8.65 -5.29
N LEU A 109 -2.41 -7.46 -5.90
CA LEU A 109 -3.57 -6.61 -6.15
C LEU A 109 -4.03 -6.82 -7.60
N THR A 110 -5.33 -6.95 -7.84
CA THR A 110 -5.86 -6.91 -9.21
C THR A 110 -7.10 -6.03 -9.31
N PHE A 111 -7.12 -5.20 -10.35
CA PHE A 111 -8.23 -4.34 -10.74
C PHE A 111 -8.23 -4.17 -12.27
N SER A 112 -9.35 -3.75 -12.82
CA SER A 112 -9.51 -3.54 -14.25
C SER A 112 -10.19 -2.21 -14.54
N ASP A 113 -10.19 -1.79 -15.79
CA ASP A 113 -10.97 -0.71 -16.42
C ASP A 113 -11.09 -1.02 -17.93
N PHE A 114 -10.10 -1.78 -18.43
CA PHE A 114 -10.14 -2.55 -19.67
C PHE A 114 -10.30 -4.05 -19.40
N ALA A 115 -10.65 -4.82 -20.43
CA ALA A 115 -10.65 -6.27 -20.34
C ALA A 115 -9.22 -6.82 -20.10
N TYR A 116 -9.11 -7.86 -19.27
CA TYR A 116 -7.91 -8.67 -19.19
C TYR A 116 -7.62 -9.36 -20.53
N ALA A 117 -6.34 -9.56 -20.86
CA ALA A 117 -5.90 -10.27 -22.06
C ALA A 117 -6.51 -11.68 -22.14
N ASP A 118 -6.51 -12.37 -20.99
CA ASP A 118 -7.19 -13.64 -20.78
C ASP A 118 -7.70 -13.71 -19.34
N ARG A 119 -8.98 -13.38 -19.15
CA ARG A 119 -9.62 -13.35 -17.83
C ARG A 119 -9.73 -14.73 -17.18
N ASP A 120 -9.81 -15.80 -17.97
CA ASP A 120 -9.96 -17.15 -17.46
C ASP A 120 -8.60 -17.70 -17.03
N ALA A 121 -7.56 -17.50 -17.84
CA ALA A 121 -6.20 -17.85 -17.47
C ALA A 121 -5.73 -17.10 -16.23
N LEU A 122 -5.99 -15.78 -16.14
CA LEU A 122 -5.65 -15.01 -14.95
C LEU A 122 -6.40 -15.51 -13.71
N GLY A 123 -7.72 -15.75 -13.82
CA GLY A 123 -8.51 -16.31 -12.72
C GLY A 123 -8.02 -17.68 -12.27
N ASN A 124 -7.57 -18.54 -13.19
CA ASN A 124 -6.99 -19.84 -12.85
C ASN A 124 -5.67 -19.70 -12.08
N VAL A 125 -4.76 -18.84 -12.55
CA VAL A 125 -3.45 -18.64 -11.92
C VAL A 125 -3.58 -17.99 -10.54
N LEU A 126 -4.49 -17.03 -10.37
CA LEU A 126 -4.76 -16.43 -9.06
C LEU A 126 -5.36 -17.45 -8.07
N ALA A 127 -6.24 -18.34 -8.53
CA ALA A 127 -6.76 -19.42 -7.72
C ALA A 127 -5.63 -20.40 -7.30
N ASP A 128 -4.73 -20.77 -8.22
CA ASP A 128 -3.57 -21.62 -7.90
C ASP A 128 -2.64 -20.95 -6.86
N TYR A 129 -2.46 -19.64 -6.98
CA TYR A 129 -1.64 -18.85 -6.07
C TYR A 129 -2.25 -18.80 -4.66
N VAL A 130 -3.56 -18.56 -4.54
CA VAL A 130 -4.27 -18.59 -3.25
C VAL A 130 -4.26 -19.98 -2.62
N ASP A 131 -4.46 -21.04 -3.42
CA ASP A 131 -4.35 -22.42 -2.93
C ASP A 131 -2.94 -22.73 -2.42
N GLY A 132 -1.92 -22.07 -2.97
CA GLY A 132 -0.53 -22.13 -2.53
C GLY A 132 -0.23 -21.29 -1.28
N GLY A 133 -1.20 -20.54 -0.74
CA GLY A 133 -1.02 -19.66 0.43
C GLY A 133 -0.81 -18.18 0.12
N GLY A 134 -0.85 -17.78 -1.16
CA GLY A 134 -0.68 -16.38 -1.57
C GLY A 134 -1.92 -15.52 -1.29
N ASN A 135 -1.72 -14.23 -1.03
CA ASN A 135 -2.82 -13.29 -0.76
C ASN A 135 -3.26 -12.54 -2.03
N VAL A 136 -4.57 -12.43 -2.24
CA VAL A 136 -5.12 -11.70 -3.40
C VAL A 136 -6.16 -10.69 -2.96
N VAL A 137 -5.96 -9.44 -3.37
CA VAL A 137 -6.92 -8.35 -3.23
C VAL A 137 -7.53 -8.06 -4.60
N GLN A 138 -8.84 -8.26 -4.74
CA GLN A 138 -9.62 -7.96 -5.94
C GLN A 138 -10.34 -6.62 -5.75
N ALA A 139 -10.06 -5.62 -6.59
CA ALA A 139 -10.67 -4.29 -6.47
C ALA A 139 -11.61 -3.95 -7.64
N THR A 140 -12.25 -2.78 -7.60
CA THR A 140 -13.34 -2.40 -8.51
C THR A 140 -13.03 -2.61 -9.99
N PHE A 141 -14.12 -2.98 -10.68
CA PHE A 141 -14.23 -3.49 -12.05
C PHE A 141 -13.66 -4.89 -12.27
N ALA A 142 -12.76 -5.42 -11.42
CA ALA A 142 -12.37 -6.84 -11.51
C ALA A 142 -13.50 -7.81 -11.12
N PHE A 143 -14.63 -7.31 -10.63
CA PHE A 143 -15.90 -8.00 -10.44
C PHE A 143 -17.04 -7.37 -11.27
N LEU A 144 -16.74 -6.55 -12.29
CA LEU A 144 -17.71 -6.05 -13.27
C LEU A 144 -17.93 -7.08 -14.38
N SER A 145 -19.16 -7.59 -14.50
CA SER A 145 -19.55 -8.53 -15.55
C SER A 145 -19.09 -8.07 -16.93
N GLY A 146 -18.21 -8.85 -17.55
CA GLY A 146 -17.64 -8.62 -18.88
C GLY A 146 -16.15 -8.27 -18.86
N ILE A 147 -15.67 -7.63 -17.80
CA ILE A 147 -14.24 -7.36 -17.56
C ILE A 147 -13.76 -7.85 -16.17
N ASP A 148 -14.56 -8.71 -15.56
CA ASP A 148 -14.28 -9.39 -14.29
C ASP A 148 -13.29 -10.55 -14.47
N LEU A 149 -12.72 -11.02 -13.36
CA LEU A 149 -11.95 -12.27 -13.35
C LEU A 149 -12.84 -13.46 -13.73
N GLY A 150 -12.30 -14.36 -14.54
CA GLY A 150 -13.01 -15.56 -15.01
C GLY A 150 -12.50 -16.84 -14.37
N GLY A 151 -12.65 -17.94 -15.12
CA GLY A 151 -12.05 -19.23 -14.80
C GLY A 151 -12.39 -19.77 -13.41
N ARG A 152 -11.40 -20.35 -12.75
CA ARG A 152 -11.51 -20.96 -11.42
C ARG A 152 -11.76 -19.94 -10.33
N TRP A 153 -11.34 -18.69 -10.51
CA TRP A 153 -11.67 -17.61 -9.58
C TRP A 153 -13.18 -17.46 -9.40
N LEU A 154 -13.90 -17.33 -10.52
CA LEU A 154 -15.36 -17.18 -10.52
C LEU A 154 -16.07 -18.51 -10.22
N SER A 155 -15.70 -19.59 -10.90
CA SER A 155 -16.40 -20.89 -10.78
C SER A 155 -16.09 -21.65 -9.48
N GLY A 156 -14.95 -21.37 -8.86
CA GLY A 156 -14.48 -22.01 -7.61
C GLY A 156 -14.86 -21.25 -6.34
N GLY A 157 -15.52 -20.09 -6.45
CA GLY A 157 -15.99 -19.33 -5.28
C GLY A 157 -14.90 -18.56 -4.53
N TYR A 158 -13.86 -18.08 -5.24
CA TYR A 158 -12.79 -17.28 -4.63
C TYR A 158 -13.21 -15.83 -4.39
N ALA A 159 -14.08 -15.27 -5.23
CA ALA A 159 -14.49 -13.87 -5.14
C ALA A 159 -15.28 -13.58 -3.85
N ALA A 160 -14.87 -12.56 -3.08
CA ALA A 160 -15.57 -12.13 -1.86
C ALA A 160 -16.83 -11.30 -2.13
N LEU A 161 -16.95 -10.72 -3.33
CA LEU A 161 -18.15 -10.05 -3.83
C LEU A 161 -18.66 -10.76 -5.08
N ASN A 162 -19.98 -10.79 -5.25
CA ASN A 162 -20.57 -11.34 -6.47
C ASN A 162 -20.22 -10.44 -7.68
N SER A 163 -20.08 -11.07 -8.85
CA SER A 163 -19.94 -10.31 -10.10
C SER A 163 -21.21 -9.47 -10.34
N GLY A 164 -21.02 -8.19 -10.66
CA GLY A 164 -22.09 -7.20 -10.74
C GLY A 164 -21.90 -6.23 -11.90
N GLY A 165 -22.74 -5.19 -11.95
CA GLY A 165 -22.53 -4.04 -12.82
C GLY A 165 -21.49 -3.08 -12.23
N PHE A 166 -21.45 -1.86 -12.76
CA PHE A 166 -20.82 -0.73 -12.08
C PHE A 166 -21.85 0.36 -11.85
N ASP A 167 -21.60 1.17 -10.84
CA ASP A 167 -22.31 2.40 -10.58
C ASP A 167 -21.30 3.52 -10.27
N CYS A 168 -21.73 4.76 -10.46
CA CYS A 168 -20.88 5.92 -10.29
C CYS A 168 -21.68 7.18 -9.99
N CYS A 169 -20.94 8.27 -9.91
CA CYS A 169 -21.43 9.62 -10.18
C CYS A 169 -22.40 10.13 -9.10
N THR A 170 -22.41 9.44 -7.95
CA THR A 170 -23.03 9.85 -6.70
C THR A 170 -21.94 9.76 -5.62
N PRO A 171 -21.61 10.85 -4.92
CA PRO A 171 -20.61 10.80 -3.86
C PRO A 171 -21.01 9.84 -2.74
N LEU A 172 -20.12 8.90 -2.42
CA LEU A 172 -20.24 7.97 -1.32
C LEU A 172 -19.05 8.11 -0.39
N THR A 173 -19.27 7.75 0.87
CA THR A 173 -18.23 7.76 1.91
C THR A 173 -18.21 6.42 2.63
N LEU A 174 -17.26 6.21 3.54
CA LEU A 174 -17.32 5.11 4.49
C LEU A 174 -18.67 5.13 5.23
N GLY A 175 -19.36 3.99 5.21
CA GLY A 175 -20.62 3.74 5.91
C GLY A 175 -20.39 2.92 7.17
N THR A 176 -21.20 1.88 7.35
CA THR A 176 -21.11 0.99 8.52
C THR A 176 -19.81 0.18 8.46
N VAL A 177 -19.05 0.15 9.57
CA VAL A 177 -17.92 -0.75 9.75
C VAL A 177 -18.36 -1.91 10.64
N HIS A 178 -18.60 -3.08 10.05
CA HIS A 178 -19.08 -4.28 10.75
C HIS A 178 -18.00 -4.92 11.61
N GLN A 179 -16.74 -4.83 11.17
CA GLN A 179 -15.58 -5.44 11.83
C GLN A 179 -14.50 -4.39 12.14
N PRO A 180 -14.72 -3.47 13.10
CA PRO A 180 -13.79 -2.36 13.36
C PRO A 180 -12.42 -2.82 13.90
N GLY A 181 -12.33 -4.03 14.45
CA GLY A 181 -11.06 -4.63 14.90
C GLY A 181 -10.33 -5.44 13.83
N HIS A 182 -10.87 -5.53 12.61
CA HIS A 182 -10.24 -6.27 11.53
C HIS A 182 -8.96 -5.55 11.06
N PRO A 183 -7.82 -6.24 10.82
CA PRO A 183 -6.56 -5.59 10.43
C PRO A 183 -6.67 -4.70 9.18
N VAL A 184 -7.54 -5.03 8.23
CA VAL A 184 -7.85 -4.17 7.06
C VAL A 184 -8.30 -2.76 7.45
N MET A 185 -8.98 -2.60 8.59
CA MET A 185 -9.48 -1.31 9.07
C MET A 185 -8.48 -0.56 9.97
N ALA A 186 -7.26 -1.08 10.16
CA ALA A 186 -6.26 -0.44 11.02
C ALA A 186 -5.90 0.95 10.49
N GLY A 187 -6.13 1.99 11.31
CA GLY A 187 -5.86 3.38 10.92
C GLY A 187 -6.88 4.00 9.96
N VAL A 188 -7.89 3.24 9.52
CA VAL A 188 -8.93 3.74 8.62
C VAL A 188 -10.05 4.35 9.44
N SER A 189 -10.21 5.67 9.33
CA SER A 189 -11.22 6.45 10.04
C SER A 189 -12.21 7.13 9.09
N SER A 190 -11.79 7.37 7.85
CA SER A 190 -12.54 8.07 6.83
C SER A 190 -12.23 7.51 5.45
N PHE A 191 -13.22 7.50 4.58
CA PHE A 191 -13.03 7.23 3.17
C PHE A 191 -14.07 8.04 2.39
N ASN A 192 -13.64 8.73 1.34
CA ASN A 192 -14.51 9.49 0.45
C ASN A 192 -14.26 9.06 -0.99
N GLY A 193 -15.26 8.46 -1.64
CA GLY A 193 -15.17 7.95 -3.01
C GLY A 193 -15.09 9.04 -4.09
N GLY A 194 -15.14 10.31 -3.71
CA GLY A 194 -15.17 11.43 -4.66
C GLY A 194 -16.50 11.55 -5.39
N SER A 195 -16.60 12.46 -6.35
CA SER A 195 -17.86 12.67 -7.08
C SER A 195 -18.26 11.49 -7.94
N SER A 196 -17.30 10.67 -8.38
CA SER A 196 -17.57 9.47 -9.17
C SER A 196 -17.79 8.23 -8.34
N SER A 197 -17.13 8.05 -7.18
CA SER A 197 -17.36 6.91 -6.26
C SER A 197 -17.56 5.58 -7.01
N TYR A 198 -16.65 5.25 -7.93
CA TYR A 198 -16.78 4.06 -8.77
C TYR A 198 -16.79 2.80 -7.91
N HIS A 199 -17.87 2.04 -8.01
CA HIS A 199 -18.10 0.80 -7.25
C HIS A 199 -19.00 -0.14 -8.06
N ALA A 200 -19.10 -1.41 -7.65
CA ALA A 200 -20.16 -2.29 -8.13
C ALA A 200 -21.35 -2.29 -7.17
N PRO A 201 -22.58 -2.10 -7.67
CA PRO A 201 -23.78 -2.43 -6.91
C PRO A 201 -23.90 -3.96 -6.85
N THR A 202 -23.43 -4.54 -5.75
CA THR A 202 -23.31 -6.00 -5.59
C THR A 202 -23.54 -6.41 -4.13
N THR A 203 -23.52 -7.71 -3.89
CA THR A 203 -23.65 -8.29 -2.56
C THR A 203 -22.40 -9.09 -2.22
N VAL A 204 -22.16 -9.25 -0.92
CA VAL A 204 -21.14 -10.16 -0.40
C VAL A 204 -21.44 -11.58 -0.87
N ALA A 205 -20.43 -12.27 -1.38
CA ALA A 205 -20.56 -13.63 -1.88
C ALA A 205 -20.90 -14.61 -0.75
N SER A 206 -21.48 -15.76 -1.11
CA SER A 206 -21.78 -16.80 -0.10
C SER A 206 -20.48 -17.29 0.55
N GLY A 207 -20.43 -17.28 1.88
CA GLY A 207 -19.24 -17.66 2.66
C GLY A 207 -18.29 -16.51 2.98
N ALA A 208 -18.40 -15.37 2.28
CA ALA A 208 -17.60 -14.19 2.58
C ALA A 208 -18.17 -13.39 3.78
N ILE A 209 -17.29 -12.60 4.40
CA ILE A 209 -17.56 -11.78 5.57
C ILE A 209 -17.54 -10.30 5.15
N ALA A 210 -18.63 -9.58 5.42
CA ALA A 210 -18.66 -8.12 5.27
C ALA A 210 -17.81 -7.46 6.37
N ILE A 211 -16.89 -6.58 5.99
CA ILE A 211 -16.03 -5.82 6.92
C ILE A 211 -16.53 -4.38 7.05
N ALA A 212 -16.82 -3.73 5.92
CA ALA A 212 -17.32 -2.36 5.88
C ALA A 212 -18.20 -2.13 4.65
N ASP A 213 -19.12 -1.18 4.76
CA ASP A 213 -20.02 -0.74 3.70
C ASP A 213 -19.71 0.69 3.26
N TRP A 214 -20.12 1.03 2.04
CA TRP A 214 -20.35 2.39 1.59
C TRP A 214 -21.52 3.02 2.35
N SER A 215 -21.61 4.35 2.33
CA SER A 215 -22.68 5.12 2.99
C SER A 215 -24.09 4.82 2.45
N ASN A 216 -24.21 4.21 1.27
CA ASN A 216 -25.46 3.74 0.69
C ASN A 216 -25.81 2.27 1.07
N GLY A 217 -25.00 1.61 1.91
CA GLY A 217 -25.20 0.24 2.35
C GLY A 217 -24.70 -0.83 1.37
N GLN A 218 -24.06 -0.46 0.26
CA GLN A 218 -23.34 -1.41 -0.59
C GLN A 218 -22.05 -1.86 0.10
N PRO A 219 -21.58 -3.10 -0.09
CA PRO A 219 -20.32 -3.55 0.51
C PRO A 219 -19.15 -2.72 -0.03
N LEU A 220 -18.26 -2.26 0.87
CA LEU A 220 -17.01 -1.57 0.54
C LEU A 220 -15.81 -2.52 0.70
N VAL A 221 -15.80 -3.33 1.76
CA VAL A 221 -14.73 -4.28 2.07
C VAL A 221 -15.34 -5.62 2.45
N ALA A 222 -14.87 -6.70 1.83
CA ALA A 222 -15.23 -8.07 2.20
C ALA A 222 -14.01 -9.00 2.19
N GLU A 223 -14.03 -10.01 3.04
CA GLU A 223 -13.03 -11.10 3.09
C GLU A 223 -13.69 -12.41 2.67
N MET A 224 -13.02 -13.23 1.86
CA MET A 224 -13.41 -14.62 1.62
C MET A 224 -12.50 -15.56 2.43
N PRO A 225 -12.98 -16.10 3.58
CA PRO A 225 -12.20 -17.01 4.40
C PRO A 225 -12.22 -18.44 3.84
N GLY A 226 -11.43 -19.33 4.45
CA GLY A 226 -11.48 -20.78 4.19
C GLY A 226 -10.55 -21.27 3.09
N PHE A 227 -9.72 -20.39 2.54
CA PHE A 227 -8.62 -20.73 1.63
C PHE A 227 -7.28 -20.75 2.37
N ASN A 228 -6.25 -21.34 1.74
CA ASN A 228 -4.90 -21.37 2.32
C ASN A 228 -4.29 -19.96 2.37
N GLY A 229 -4.50 -19.17 1.33
CA GLY A 229 -4.19 -17.76 1.28
C GLY A 229 -5.39 -16.88 1.64
N ALA A 230 -5.13 -15.59 1.87
CA ALA A 230 -6.18 -14.62 2.14
C ALA A 230 -6.76 -14.05 0.83
N ILE A 231 -8.04 -13.68 0.89
CA ILE A 231 -8.73 -13.06 -0.24
C ILE A 231 -9.57 -11.90 0.26
N PHE A 232 -9.35 -10.73 -0.32
CA PHE A 232 -10.16 -9.54 -0.05
C PHE A 232 -10.79 -8.99 -1.32
N ALA A 233 -11.96 -8.37 -1.16
CA ALA A 233 -12.54 -7.51 -2.16
C ALA A 233 -12.64 -6.07 -1.64
N LEU A 234 -12.16 -5.12 -2.44
CA LEU A 234 -12.27 -3.68 -2.18
C LEU A 234 -13.15 -3.04 -3.25
N ASN A 235 -14.33 -2.60 -2.86
CA ASN A 235 -15.34 -2.08 -3.78
C ASN A 235 -15.19 -0.59 -4.09
N PHE A 236 -13.96 -0.16 -4.34
CA PHE A 236 -13.67 1.14 -4.93
C PHE A 236 -12.55 1.03 -5.98
N TYR A 237 -12.56 1.93 -6.97
CA TYR A 237 -11.53 1.94 -8.02
C TYR A 237 -10.20 2.45 -7.44
N PRO A 238 -9.09 1.69 -7.50
CA PRO A 238 -7.87 2.00 -6.74
C PRO A 238 -7.19 3.35 -7.05
N PRO A 239 -7.13 3.84 -8.32
CA PRO A 239 -6.55 5.15 -8.60
C PRO A 239 -7.30 6.29 -7.90
N SER A 240 -6.57 7.27 -7.39
CA SER A 240 -7.12 8.30 -6.51
C SER A 240 -7.36 9.65 -7.20
N SER A 241 -7.82 10.63 -6.43
CA SER A 241 -7.93 12.03 -6.85
C SER A 241 -6.62 12.68 -7.30
N VAL A 242 -5.46 12.08 -7.00
CA VAL A 242 -4.15 12.47 -7.56
C VAL A 242 -4.11 12.25 -9.07
N SER A 243 -4.63 11.11 -9.53
CA SER A 243 -4.72 10.74 -10.94
C SER A 243 -5.86 11.46 -11.65
N ARG A 244 -7.03 11.54 -11.00
CA ARG A 244 -8.23 12.17 -11.58
C ARG A 244 -9.16 12.69 -10.49
N GLY A 245 -9.44 13.99 -10.49
CA GLY A 245 -10.07 14.69 -9.36
C GLY A 245 -11.48 14.24 -8.94
N ASP A 246 -12.17 13.41 -9.73
CA ASP A 246 -13.47 12.82 -9.40
C ASP A 246 -13.38 11.42 -8.75
N PHE A 247 -12.19 10.80 -8.72
CA PHE A 247 -11.91 9.56 -7.99
C PHE A 247 -11.86 9.80 -6.46
N TRP A 248 -11.63 8.73 -5.69
CA TRP A 248 -11.60 8.82 -4.24
C TRP A 248 -10.56 9.82 -3.73
N ASP A 249 -10.91 10.54 -2.67
CA ASP A 249 -10.12 11.65 -2.15
C ASP A 249 -8.86 11.14 -1.45
N SER A 250 -7.70 11.38 -2.06
CA SER A 250 -6.36 11.07 -1.52
C SER A 250 -6.01 11.73 -0.19
N ASN A 251 -6.87 12.62 0.34
CA ASN A 251 -6.75 13.14 1.72
C ASN A 251 -7.54 12.30 2.75
N THR A 252 -8.12 11.17 2.34
CA THR A 252 -8.83 10.20 3.19
C THR A 252 -8.10 8.86 3.18
N ASP A 253 -8.51 7.90 4.02
CA ASP A 253 -7.69 6.73 4.36
C ASP A 253 -7.80 5.56 3.32
N GLY A 254 -7.98 5.87 2.04
CA GLY A 254 -8.14 4.88 0.97
C GLY A 254 -6.87 4.08 0.69
N GLU A 255 -5.71 4.71 0.81
CA GLU A 255 -4.41 4.05 0.69
C GLU A 255 -4.18 3.03 1.81
N TRP A 256 -4.69 3.29 3.02
CA TRP A 256 -4.60 2.36 4.14
C TRP A 256 -5.49 1.14 3.93
N LEU A 257 -6.68 1.30 3.34
CA LEU A 257 -7.52 0.16 2.95
C LEU A 257 -6.80 -0.78 1.98
N LEU A 258 -6.18 -0.24 0.93
CA LEU A 258 -5.41 -1.03 -0.04
C LEU A 258 -4.20 -1.69 0.63
N ALA A 259 -3.39 -0.91 1.36
CA ALA A 259 -2.16 -1.39 1.95
C ALA A 259 -2.40 -2.44 3.04
N ASN A 260 -3.40 -2.24 3.92
CA ASN A 260 -3.72 -3.20 4.98
C ASN A 260 -4.25 -4.53 4.41
N ALA A 261 -5.06 -4.49 3.35
CA ALA A 261 -5.56 -5.70 2.69
C ALA A 261 -4.44 -6.52 2.06
N LEU A 262 -3.45 -5.84 1.47
CA LEU A 262 -2.26 -6.50 0.94
C LEU A 262 -1.35 -7.03 2.05
N ALA A 263 -1.15 -6.23 3.11
CA ALA A 263 -0.29 -6.56 4.24
C ALA A 263 -0.78 -7.76 5.07
N TYR A 264 -2.08 -8.05 5.05
CA TYR A 264 -2.69 -9.17 5.79
C TYR A 264 -2.09 -10.53 5.41
N GLY A 265 -1.72 -10.70 4.14
CA GLY A 265 -1.16 -11.94 3.60
C GLY A 265 0.29 -12.23 3.99
N CYS A 266 1.04 -11.23 4.42
CA CYS A 266 2.51 -11.31 4.49
C CYS A 266 3.01 -11.90 5.83
N GLY A 267 2.16 -12.66 6.53
CA GLY A 267 2.44 -13.20 7.86
C GLY A 267 2.32 -12.16 8.98
N PRO A 268 2.66 -12.52 10.23
CA PRO A 268 2.64 -11.57 11.35
C PRO A 268 3.66 -10.47 11.11
N GLN A 269 3.18 -9.36 10.56
CA GLN A 269 3.91 -8.10 10.47
C GLN A 269 4.38 -7.75 11.89
N ALA A 270 5.69 -7.65 12.10
CA ALA A 270 6.21 -7.11 13.35
C ALA A 270 5.53 -5.75 13.57
N PRO A 271 4.97 -5.45 14.76
CA PRO A 271 4.24 -4.22 14.99
C PRO A 271 5.14 -3.02 14.64
N ARG A 272 4.82 -2.31 13.56
CA ARG A 272 5.51 -1.09 13.16
C ARG A 272 4.93 0.07 13.94
N CYS A 273 5.72 0.60 14.86
CA CYS A 273 5.32 1.73 15.69
C CYS A 273 5.38 3.02 14.87
N ILE A 274 4.25 3.73 14.78
CA ILE A 274 4.21 5.11 14.29
C ILE A 274 4.75 6.00 15.41
N TYR A 275 5.90 6.64 15.20
CA TYR A 275 6.43 7.63 16.13
C TYR A 275 5.82 9.00 15.84
N GLN A 276 5.16 9.61 16.83
CA GLN A 276 4.82 11.03 16.81
C GLN A 276 5.85 11.80 17.63
N VAL A 277 6.86 12.37 16.97
CA VAL A 277 7.85 13.25 17.63
C VAL A 277 7.25 14.64 17.75
N SER A 278 6.75 15.00 18.93
CA SER A 278 6.39 16.38 19.26
C SER A 278 7.59 17.08 19.91
N LYS A 279 8.15 18.12 19.26
CA LYS A 279 9.21 18.96 19.86
C LYS A 279 8.64 19.68 21.09
N VAL A 280 9.00 19.23 22.29
CA VAL A 280 8.74 19.99 23.52
C VAL A 280 10.05 20.65 23.96
N LYS A 281 10.10 21.98 23.97
CA LYS A 281 11.21 22.72 24.59
C LYS A 281 11.14 22.52 26.10
N ASN A 282 11.94 21.62 26.67
CA ASN A 282 12.16 21.58 28.12
C ASN A 282 13.49 22.26 28.46
N LYS A 283 13.45 23.17 29.43
CA LYS A 283 14.58 24.01 29.89
C LYS A 283 15.66 23.25 30.67
N ALA A 284 15.50 21.95 30.86
CA ALA A 284 16.47 21.08 31.49
C ALA A 284 16.65 19.87 30.57
N ASN A 285 17.90 19.52 30.25
CA ASN A 285 18.30 18.38 29.43
C ASN A 285 17.94 17.00 30.04
N ASN A 286 16.72 16.84 30.56
CA ASN A 286 16.21 15.55 31.01
C ASN A 286 15.34 14.98 29.89
N CYS A 287 15.88 14.00 29.16
CA CYS A 287 15.06 13.08 28.37
C CYS A 287 14.09 12.39 29.31
N GLY A 288 12.79 12.54 29.08
CA GLY A 288 11.82 12.26 30.14
C GLY A 288 10.40 12.13 29.65
N LYS A 289 10.12 11.05 28.91
CA LYS A 289 8.83 10.37 28.99
C LYS A 289 9.05 8.87 29.06
N VAL A 290 8.21 8.19 29.84
CA VAL A 290 8.12 6.73 29.87
C VAL A 290 7.42 6.30 28.60
N CYS A 291 8.04 5.41 27.84
CA CYS A 291 7.44 4.82 26.64
C CYS A 291 6.57 3.63 27.04
N ASP A 292 5.31 3.63 26.62
CA ASP A 292 4.36 2.52 26.81
C ASP A 292 4.18 1.65 25.55
N ALA A 293 5.02 1.82 24.54
CA ALA A 293 4.94 1.12 23.26
C ALA A 293 6.33 0.76 22.68
N CYS A 294 6.33 -0.28 21.83
CA CYS A 294 7.52 -0.87 21.19
C CYS A 294 8.37 0.16 20.42
N PRO A 295 9.69 -0.09 20.21
CA PRO A 295 10.48 -1.26 20.61
C PRO A 295 10.97 -1.23 22.06
N TYR A 296 10.50 -0.27 22.86
CA TYR A 296 10.94 -0.07 24.24
C TYR A 296 10.11 -0.88 25.24
N VAL A 297 10.77 -1.36 26.30
CA VAL A 297 10.10 -2.01 27.42
C VAL A 297 9.48 -0.91 28.29
N ARG A 298 8.29 -1.17 28.86
CA ARG A 298 7.64 -0.25 29.80
C ARG A 298 8.62 0.12 30.92
N GLY A 299 9.05 1.38 30.95
CA GLY A 299 10.03 1.90 31.91
C GLY A 299 11.31 2.45 31.29
N ASP A 300 11.55 2.20 30.00
CA ASP A 300 12.72 2.75 29.30
C ASP A 300 12.60 4.27 29.07
N LEU A 301 13.74 4.96 29.18
CA LEU A 301 13.86 6.41 28.95
C LEU A 301 14.46 6.65 27.57
N VAL A 302 13.77 7.41 26.73
CA VAL A 302 14.21 7.72 25.36
C VAL A 302 14.46 9.23 25.20
N CYS A 303 15.58 9.56 24.56
CA CYS A 303 15.95 10.85 24.01
C CYS A 303 15.74 10.78 22.49
#